data_AF-A0A975KN07-F1
#
_entry.id   AF-A0A975KN07-F1
#
_cell.length_a   1.000
_cell.length_b   1.000
_cell.length_c   1.000
_cell.angle_alpha   90.00
_cell.angle_beta   90.00
_cell.angle_gamma   90.00
#
_symmetry.space_group_name_H-M   'P 1'
#
loop_
_entity.id
_entity.type
_entity.pdbx_description
1 polymer ?
#
loop_
_entity_poly.entity_id
_entity_poly.type
_entity_poly.pdbx_seq_one_letter_code
_entity_poly.pdbx_strand_id
1 'polypeptide(L)'
;MIYFFGIRNYMVRMKRQAAQLELYYPKNTYDRLARREIKPILTNFNNLFYEAYPEALTNKAEVVHDYHPTRHSRKYDVQRAIKLCKSQKVRRKDIVEIEEYLNLQYIIEEQISYYNQAIKKAENTERLLSNEQFSSFFPELYEERMQMLDEIKDYSLTTIDKLHHDKQLCERAINDLIRRGPGFWGEASRLIGSLVAESVKQVVDVAGQSIRRK
;
A
#
# COMPACT_ATOMS: atom_id res chain seq x y z
N MET A 1 -20.01 4.19 -19.39
CA MET A 1 -19.64 5.15 -18.32
C MET A 1 -18.14 5.35 -18.12
N ILE A 2 -17.23 4.61 -18.78
CA ILE A 2 -15.77 4.73 -18.57
C ILE A 2 -15.16 5.95 -19.31
N TYR A 3 -15.72 6.34 -20.47
CA TYR A 3 -15.19 7.43 -21.30
C TYR A 3 -15.41 8.85 -20.72
N PHE A 4 -16.44 9.06 -19.89
CA PHE A 4 -16.73 10.38 -19.31
C PHE A 4 -15.79 10.76 -18.15
N PHE A 5 -15.27 9.78 -17.41
CA PHE A 5 -14.31 10.03 -16.33
C PHE A 5 -12.93 10.45 -16.87
N GLY A 6 -12.49 9.86 -17.98
CA GLY A 6 -11.22 10.23 -18.62
C GLY A 6 -11.20 11.69 -19.13
N ILE A 7 -12.30 12.13 -19.76
CA ILE A 7 -12.42 13.50 -20.29
C ILE A 7 -12.49 14.53 -19.15
N ARG A 8 -13.23 14.21 -18.07
CA ARG A 8 -13.32 15.08 -16.89
C ARG A 8 -11.97 15.27 -16.20
N ASN A 9 -11.24 14.18 -15.95
CA ASN A 9 -9.92 14.24 -15.30
C ASN A 9 -8.91 14.98 -16.19
N TYR A 10 -8.97 14.78 -17.51
CA TYR A 10 -8.15 15.55 -18.46
C TYR A 10 -8.41 17.05 -18.36
N MET A 11 -9.67 17.49 -18.35
CA MET A 11 -10.01 18.92 -18.22
C MET A 11 -9.58 19.51 -16.88
N VAL A 12 -9.79 18.79 -15.77
CA VAL A 12 -9.37 19.24 -14.43
C VAL A 12 -7.85 19.39 -14.38
N ARG A 13 -7.11 18.42 -14.92
CA ARG A 13 -5.65 18.46 -15.03
C ARG A 13 -5.19 19.67 -15.84
N MET A 14 -5.75 19.89 -17.02
CA MET A 14 -5.39 21.04 -17.87
C MET A 14 -5.65 22.38 -17.18
N LYS A 15 -6.79 22.52 -16.48
CA LYS A 15 -7.10 23.74 -15.70
C LYS A 15 -6.10 23.95 -14.56
N ARG A 16 -5.75 22.89 -13.84
CA ARG A 16 -4.79 22.94 -12.72
C ARG A 16 -3.39 23.29 -13.18
N GLN A 17 -2.93 22.68 -14.28
CA GLN A 17 -1.65 23.00 -14.91
C GLN A 17 -1.60 24.46 -15.36
N ALA A 18 -2.67 24.97 -15.97
CA ALA A 18 -2.74 26.38 -16.37
C ALA A 18 -2.69 27.34 -15.16
N ALA A 19 -3.38 26.99 -14.07
CA ALA A 19 -3.37 27.76 -12.83
C ALA A 19 -1.98 27.75 -12.16
N GLN A 20 -1.33 26.59 -12.07
CA GLN A 20 0.03 26.47 -11.53
C GLN A 20 1.06 27.23 -12.38
N LEU A 21 0.93 27.19 -13.72
CA LEU A 21 1.81 27.98 -14.59
C LEU A 21 1.65 29.48 -14.35
N GLU A 22 0.43 29.97 -14.13
CA GLU A 22 0.19 31.38 -13.82
C GLU A 22 0.69 31.75 -12.41
N LEU A 23 0.60 30.84 -11.44
CA LEU A 23 1.09 31.04 -10.09
C LEU A 23 2.62 31.19 -10.05
N TYR A 24 3.35 30.26 -10.66
CA TYR A 24 4.82 30.23 -10.59
C TYR A 24 5.50 31.05 -11.70
N TYR A 25 4.83 31.23 -12.86
CA TYR A 25 5.35 31.99 -14.00
C TYR A 25 4.26 32.90 -14.61
N PRO A 26 3.88 33.99 -13.91
CA PRO A 26 2.84 34.92 -14.34
C PRO A 26 3.19 35.67 -15.64
N LYS A 27 2.17 35.91 -16.49
CA LYS A 27 2.35 36.51 -17.83
C LYS A 27 2.97 37.91 -17.82
N ASN A 28 2.74 38.68 -16.75
CA ASN A 28 3.15 40.08 -16.67
C ASN A 28 4.59 40.24 -16.16
N THR A 29 5.19 39.17 -15.65
CA THR A 29 6.53 39.20 -15.03
C THR A 29 7.59 38.56 -15.93
N TYR A 30 7.20 37.59 -16.76
CA TYR A 30 8.12 36.79 -17.58
C TYR A 30 7.88 36.97 -19.07
N ASP A 31 8.97 36.92 -19.83
CA ASP A 31 8.91 36.97 -21.28
C ASP A 31 8.14 35.78 -21.88
N ARG A 32 7.49 36.05 -23.02
CA ARG A 32 6.68 35.05 -23.72
C ARG A 32 7.49 33.81 -24.11
N LEU A 33 8.77 33.99 -24.45
CA LEU A 33 9.69 32.90 -24.81
C LEU A 33 10.04 32.03 -23.61
N ALA A 34 10.43 32.63 -22.49
CA ALA A 34 10.69 31.91 -21.24
C ALA A 34 9.47 31.07 -20.81
N ARG A 35 8.28 31.66 -20.89
CA ARG A 35 7.04 30.95 -20.55
C ARG A 35 6.71 29.79 -21.50
N ARG A 36 7.14 29.87 -22.77
CA ARG A 36 6.98 28.80 -23.76
C ARG A 36 7.90 27.61 -23.47
N GLU A 37 9.10 27.86 -22.95
CA GLU A 37 10.08 26.83 -22.59
C GLU A 37 9.73 26.15 -21.26
N ILE A 38 9.23 26.91 -20.30
CA ILE A 38 8.88 26.43 -18.96
C ILE A 38 7.59 25.60 -18.93
N LYS A 39 6.60 25.95 -19.76
CA LYS A 39 5.32 25.25 -19.81
C LYS A 39 5.44 23.73 -20.06
N PRO A 40 6.22 23.25 -21.04
CA PRO A 40 6.47 21.82 -21.24
C PRO A 40 7.04 21.13 -20.00
N ILE A 41 7.98 21.78 -19.29
CA ILE A 41 8.61 21.22 -18.08
C ILE A 41 7.56 21.00 -17.00
N LEU A 42 6.75 22.03 -16.69
CA LEU A 42 5.64 21.91 -15.72
C LEU A 42 4.61 20.86 -16.13
N THR A 43 4.33 20.77 -17.43
CA THR A 43 3.37 19.80 -17.97
C THR A 43 3.87 18.38 -17.77
N ASN A 44 5.15 18.13 -18.07
CA ASN A 44 5.78 16.83 -17.88
C ASN A 44 5.81 16.42 -16.40
N PHE A 45 6.26 17.34 -15.52
CA PHE A 45 6.27 17.12 -14.07
C PHE A 45 4.89 16.71 -13.54
N ASN A 46 3.86 17.48 -13.87
CA ASN A 46 2.49 17.19 -13.45
C ASN A 46 1.93 15.91 -14.06
N ASN A 47 2.30 15.57 -15.30
CA ASN A 47 1.84 14.32 -15.91
C ASN A 47 2.44 13.11 -15.18
N LEU A 48 3.74 13.12 -14.90
CA LEU A 48 4.40 12.06 -14.12
C LEU A 48 3.72 11.86 -12.76
N PHE A 49 3.43 12.95 -12.05
CA PHE A 49 2.78 12.86 -10.74
C PHE A 49 1.30 12.43 -10.82
N TYR A 50 0.49 13.05 -11.68
CA TYR A 50 -0.95 12.77 -11.73
C TYR A 50 -1.33 11.50 -12.50
N GLU A 51 -0.43 10.94 -13.30
CA GLU A 51 -0.59 9.58 -13.82
C GLU A 51 -0.45 8.55 -12.71
N ALA A 52 0.49 8.76 -11.79
CA ALA A 52 0.61 7.94 -10.60
C ALA A 52 -0.55 8.20 -9.62
N TYR A 53 -0.88 9.46 -9.34
CA TYR A 53 -1.86 9.86 -8.31
C TYR A 53 -3.01 10.70 -8.91
N PRO A 54 -3.88 10.11 -9.75
CA PRO A 54 -5.00 10.84 -10.36
C PRO A 54 -5.99 11.39 -9.33
N GLU A 55 -6.11 10.75 -8.17
CA GLU A 55 -6.91 11.17 -7.03
C GLU A 55 -6.53 12.59 -6.54
N ALA A 56 -5.23 12.91 -6.55
CA ALA A 56 -4.71 14.21 -6.13
C ALA A 56 -5.23 15.38 -6.98
N LEU A 57 -5.80 15.13 -8.17
CA LEU A 57 -6.39 16.15 -9.04
C LEU A 57 -7.62 16.82 -8.45
N THR A 58 -8.37 16.15 -7.57
CA THR A 58 -9.73 16.58 -7.20
C THR A 58 -9.84 17.32 -5.86
N ASN A 59 -8.74 17.57 -5.14
CA ASN A 59 -8.72 18.18 -3.78
C ASN A 59 -9.67 17.51 -2.76
N LYS A 60 -10.26 16.36 -3.13
CA LYS A 60 -11.17 15.53 -2.32
C LYS A 60 -10.57 14.16 -2.00
N ALA A 61 -9.31 13.95 -2.35
CA ALA A 61 -8.67 12.67 -2.14
C ALA A 61 -8.24 12.59 -0.68
N GLU A 62 -9.01 11.83 0.09
CA GLU A 62 -8.42 10.93 1.08
C GLU A 62 -7.16 10.35 0.45
N VAL A 63 -6.02 10.81 0.95
CA VAL A 63 -4.73 10.15 0.73
C VAL A 63 -4.98 8.67 1.00
N VAL A 64 -4.44 7.82 0.14
CA VAL A 64 -4.52 6.35 0.11
C VAL A 64 -4.47 5.74 1.52
N HIS A 65 -5.59 5.76 2.23
CA HIS A 65 -5.69 5.38 3.63
C HIS A 65 -6.98 4.58 3.75
N ASP A 66 -6.84 3.36 4.25
CA ASP A 66 -7.90 2.40 4.54
C ASP A 66 -8.27 1.48 3.37
N TYR A 67 -7.31 0.66 2.97
CA TYR A 67 -7.60 -0.57 2.22
C TYR A 67 -8.22 -1.63 3.13
N HIS A 68 -9.47 -1.99 2.83
CA HIS A 68 -10.19 -3.07 3.50
C HIS A 68 -10.45 -4.24 2.54
N PRO A 69 -9.58 -5.26 2.52
CA PRO A 69 -9.80 -6.42 1.69
C PRO A 69 -11.03 -7.19 2.15
N THR A 70 -11.91 -7.54 1.20
CA THR A 70 -13.16 -8.27 1.48
C THR A 70 -13.10 -9.76 1.11
N ARG A 71 -12.01 -10.22 0.48
CA ARG A 71 -11.92 -11.57 -0.10
C ARG A 71 -10.57 -12.22 0.15
N HIS A 72 -10.58 -13.53 0.30
CA HIS A 72 -9.43 -14.34 0.69
C HIS A 72 -8.91 -15.19 -0.46
N SER A 73 -7.66 -15.00 -0.91
CA SER A 73 -7.05 -15.78 -2.00
C SER A 73 -6.71 -17.23 -1.61
N ARG A 74 -6.40 -17.49 -0.33
CA ARG A 74 -6.07 -18.83 0.21
C ARG A 74 -7.26 -19.58 0.84
N LYS A 75 -8.50 -19.26 0.45
CA LYS A 75 -9.73 -19.71 1.16
C LYS A 75 -9.82 -21.23 1.26
N TYR A 76 -9.33 -21.91 0.23
CA TYR A 76 -9.29 -23.36 0.14
C TYR A 76 -8.36 -24.02 1.18
N ASP A 77 -7.24 -23.37 1.53
CA ASP A 77 -6.29 -23.92 2.50
C ASP A 77 -6.85 -23.85 3.92
N VAL A 78 -7.49 -22.73 4.26
CA VAL A 78 -8.24 -22.57 5.53
C VAL A 78 -9.34 -23.62 5.61
N GLN A 79 -10.18 -23.75 4.57
CA GLN A 79 -11.23 -24.77 4.55
C GLN A 79 -10.69 -26.19 4.70
N ARG A 80 -9.55 -26.50 4.08
CA ARG A 80 -8.87 -27.79 4.22
C ARG A 80 -8.37 -28.02 5.65
N ALA A 81 -7.74 -27.02 6.28
CA ALA A 81 -7.30 -27.08 7.67
C ALA A 81 -8.48 -27.30 8.63
N ILE A 82 -9.58 -26.58 8.44
CA ILE A 82 -10.81 -26.73 9.22
C ILE A 82 -11.44 -28.12 9.02
N LYS A 83 -11.44 -28.66 7.80
CA LYS A 83 -11.92 -30.02 7.52
C LYS A 83 -11.09 -31.08 8.25
N LEU A 84 -9.77 -30.92 8.32
CA LEU A 84 -8.88 -31.81 9.08
C LEU A 84 -9.09 -31.70 10.60
N CYS A 85 -9.32 -30.50 11.11
CA CYS A 85 -9.66 -30.32 12.54
C CYS A 85 -10.95 -31.07 12.90
N LYS A 86 -11.98 -30.99 12.03
CA LYS A 86 -13.24 -31.71 12.21
C LYS A 86 -13.04 -33.23 12.20
N SER A 87 -12.23 -33.77 11.29
CA SER A 87 -11.98 -35.22 11.24
C SER A 87 -11.20 -35.74 12.44
N GLN A 88 -10.39 -34.91 13.07
CA GLN A 88 -9.60 -35.23 14.27
C GLN A 88 -10.34 -34.96 15.59
N LYS A 89 -11.66 -34.71 15.54
CA LYS A 89 -12.52 -34.48 16.71
C LYS A 89 -12.05 -33.31 17.60
N VAL A 90 -11.44 -32.28 17.01
CA VAL A 90 -11.13 -31.02 17.70
C VAL A 90 -12.44 -30.38 18.19
N ARG A 91 -12.44 -29.75 19.37
CA ARG A 91 -13.64 -29.13 19.93
C ARG A 91 -14.11 -28.00 19.02
N ARG A 92 -15.43 -27.91 18.81
CA ARG A 92 -16.03 -26.91 17.91
C ARG A 92 -15.59 -25.47 18.21
N LYS A 93 -15.46 -25.12 19.49
CA LYS A 93 -14.98 -23.79 19.91
C LYS A 93 -13.55 -23.49 19.43
N ASP A 94 -12.65 -24.47 19.56
CA ASP A 94 -11.24 -24.33 19.18
C ASP A 94 -11.14 -24.22 17.64
N ILE A 95 -12.01 -24.91 16.89
CA ILE A 95 -12.09 -24.81 15.42
C ILE A 95 -12.52 -23.41 14.96
N VAL A 96 -13.53 -22.83 15.61
CA VAL A 96 -14.05 -21.49 15.27
C VAL A 96 -12.97 -20.44 15.50
N GLU A 97 -12.27 -20.50 16.63
CA GLU A 97 -11.19 -19.56 16.95
C GLU A 97 -10.02 -19.67 15.96
N ILE A 98 -9.62 -20.88 15.57
CA ILE A 98 -8.57 -21.07 14.55
C ILE A 98 -9.00 -20.50 13.20
N GLU A 99 -10.25 -20.73 12.79
CA GLU A 99 -10.78 -20.18 11.54
C GLU A 99 -10.76 -18.65 11.55
N GLU A 100 -11.16 -18.04 12.67
CA GLU A 100 -11.14 -16.59 12.86
C GLU A 100 -9.72 -16.01 12.77
N TYR A 101 -8.76 -16.57 13.52
CA TYR A 101 -7.38 -16.07 13.51
C TYR A 101 -6.69 -16.27 12.15
N LEU A 102 -6.94 -17.39 11.46
CA LEU A 102 -6.40 -17.60 10.11
C LEU A 102 -6.98 -16.60 9.10
N ASN A 103 -8.28 -16.31 9.19
CA ASN A 103 -8.91 -15.30 8.34
C ASN A 103 -8.35 -13.89 8.62
N LEU A 104 -8.15 -13.54 9.89
CA LEU A 104 -7.58 -12.26 10.31
C LEU A 104 -6.13 -12.11 9.82
N GLN A 105 -5.32 -13.15 9.99
CA GLN A 105 -3.93 -13.17 9.51
C GLN A 105 -3.85 -12.88 8.00
N TYR A 106 -4.77 -13.45 7.22
CA TYR A 106 -4.79 -13.22 5.77
C TYR A 106 -5.20 -11.78 5.41
N ILE A 107 -6.22 -11.23 6.08
CA ILE A 107 -6.64 -9.82 5.87
C ILE A 107 -5.44 -8.90 6.10
N ILE A 108 -4.69 -9.17 7.18
CA ILE A 108 -3.48 -8.45 7.53
C ILE A 108 -2.41 -8.58 6.42
N GLU A 109 -2.17 -9.77 5.89
CA GLU A 109 -1.20 -9.99 4.80
C GLU A 109 -1.55 -9.24 3.52
N GLU A 110 -2.83 -9.20 3.17
CA GLU A 110 -3.28 -8.48 1.99
C GLU A 110 -3.13 -6.96 2.17
N GLN A 111 -3.40 -6.45 3.37
CA GLN A 111 -3.13 -5.05 3.71
C GLN A 111 -1.64 -4.73 3.68
N ILE A 112 -0.78 -5.60 4.21
CA ILE A 112 0.68 -5.44 4.12
C ILE A 112 1.12 -5.39 2.64
N SER A 113 0.60 -6.28 1.79
CA SER A 113 0.91 -6.29 0.36
C SER A 113 0.49 -4.97 -0.32
N TYR A 114 -0.69 -4.47 0.00
CA TYR A 114 -1.19 -3.19 -0.49
C TYR A 114 -0.27 -2.03 -0.12
N TYR A 115 0.10 -1.88 1.16
CA TYR A 115 0.97 -0.80 1.60
C TYR A 115 2.40 -0.93 1.02
N ASN A 116 2.90 -2.14 0.82
CA ASN A 116 4.16 -2.36 0.09
C ASN A 116 4.08 -1.89 -1.36
N GLN A 117 2.95 -2.08 -2.05
CA GLN A 117 2.74 -1.55 -3.40
C GLN A 117 2.66 -0.03 -3.39
N ALA A 118 2.03 0.58 -2.39
CA ALA A 118 1.99 2.03 -2.21
C ALA A 118 3.39 2.62 -2.03
N ILE A 119 4.24 2.02 -1.20
CA ILE A 119 5.65 2.41 -1.03
C ILE A 119 6.40 2.34 -2.35
N LYS A 120 6.33 1.21 -3.06
CA LYS A 120 7.02 1.04 -4.36
C LYS A 120 6.54 2.05 -5.41
N LYS A 121 5.24 2.36 -5.41
CA LYS A 121 4.66 3.38 -6.28
C LYS A 121 5.21 4.76 -5.94
N ALA A 122 5.34 5.09 -4.65
CA ALA A 122 5.93 6.35 -4.19
C ALA A 122 7.41 6.46 -4.57
N GLU A 123 8.23 5.45 -4.28
CA GLU A 123 9.65 5.39 -4.65
C GLU A 123 9.87 5.53 -6.17
N ASN A 124 9.05 4.84 -6.97
CA ASN A 124 9.12 4.96 -8.44
C ASN A 124 8.75 6.36 -8.92
N THR A 125 7.73 6.97 -8.32
CA THR A 125 7.30 8.33 -8.68
C THR A 125 8.36 9.35 -8.29
N GLU A 126 8.92 9.24 -7.09
CA GLU A 126 10.02 10.07 -6.60
C GLU A 126 11.18 10.04 -7.59
N ARG A 127 11.66 8.84 -7.97
CA ARG A 127 12.75 8.67 -8.94
C ARG A 127 12.46 9.33 -10.30
N LEU A 128 11.21 9.29 -10.76
CA LEU A 128 10.81 9.93 -12.02
C LEU A 128 10.79 11.46 -11.90
N LEU A 129 10.54 11.99 -10.70
CA LEU A 129 10.47 13.41 -10.41
C LEU A 129 11.80 14.01 -9.96
N SER A 130 12.80 13.23 -9.52
CA SER A 130 14.12 13.70 -9.07
C SER A 130 15.02 14.27 -10.18
N ASN A 131 14.45 14.84 -11.24
CA ASN A 131 15.18 15.54 -12.30
C ASN A 131 15.55 16.96 -11.84
N GLU A 132 16.83 17.32 -11.96
CA GLU A 132 17.36 18.66 -11.60
C GLU A 132 16.60 19.82 -12.25
N GLN A 133 16.01 19.62 -13.43
CA GLN A 133 15.20 20.66 -14.08
C GLN A 133 13.94 21.00 -13.28
N PHE A 134 13.31 20.02 -12.62
CA PHE A 134 12.08 20.27 -11.87
C PHE A 134 12.33 21.01 -10.57
N SER A 135 13.35 20.60 -9.80
CA SER A 135 13.74 21.27 -8.57
C SER A 135 14.27 22.68 -8.80
N SER A 136 14.87 22.95 -9.97
CA SER A 136 15.37 24.29 -10.32
C SER A 136 14.26 25.26 -10.73
N PHE A 137 13.33 24.84 -11.59
CA PHE A 137 12.30 25.75 -12.12
C PHE A 137 11.06 25.87 -11.23
N PHE A 138 10.77 24.86 -10.41
CA PHE A 138 9.60 24.83 -9.54
C PHE A 138 9.94 24.25 -8.15
N PRO A 139 10.84 24.87 -7.38
CA PRO A 139 11.33 24.33 -6.11
C PRO A 139 10.19 24.07 -5.10
N GLU A 140 9.29 25.03 -4.90
CA GLU A 140 8.17 24.89 -3.96
C GLU A 140 7.22 23.75 -4.35
N LEU A 141 6.88 23.64 -5.65
CA LEU A 141 6.03 22.56 -6.15
C LEU A 141 6.73 21.21 -6.07
N TYR A 142 8.03 21.17 -6.32
CA TYR A 142 8.85 19.97 -6.18
C TYR A 142 8.83 19.50 -4.73
N GLU A 143 9.12 20.38 -3.77
CA GLU A 143 9.09 20.10 -2.34
C GLU A 143 7.71 19.62 -1.88
N GLU A 144 6.62 20.29 -2.29
CA GLU A 144 5.25 19.86 -1.99
C GLU A 144 5.02 18.40 -2.44
N ARG A 145 5.44 18.04 -3.66
CA ARG A 145 5.25 16.67 -4.18
C ARG A 145 6.16 15.66 -3.50
N MET A 146 7.41 16.01 -3.18
CA MET A 146 8.30 15.12 -2.45
C MET A 146 7.77 14.84 -1.05
N GLN A 147 7.32 15.88 -0.34
CA GLN A 147 6.70 15.74 0.98
C GLN A 147 5.47 14.81 0.93
N MET A 148 4.60 14.96 -0.06
CA MET A 148 3.46 14.04 -0.22
C MET A 148 3.89 12.58 -0.41
N LEU A 149 4.95 12.33 -1.19
CA LEU A 149 5.46 10.97 -1.39
C LEU A 149 6.08 10.42 -0.11
N ASP A 150 6.77 11.24 0.67
CA ASP A 150 7.32 10.90 1.98
C ASP A 150 6.20 10.55 2.97
N GLU A 151 5.15 11.36 3.05
CA GLU A 151 3.99 11.09 3.91
C GLU A 151 3.30 9.76 3.56
N ILE A 152 3.18 9.43 2.26
CA ILE A 152 2.64 8.13 1.81
C ILE A 152 3.54 6.97 2.26
N LYS A 153 4.87 7.12 2.13
CA LYS A 153 5.84 6.10 2.55
C LYS A 153 5.79 5.90 4.07
N ASP A 154 5.83 6.98 4.84
CA ASP A 154 5.85 6.94 6.31
C ASP A 154 4.56 6.36 6.89
N TYR A 155 3.40 6.77 6.35
CA TYR A 155 2.12 6.17 6.72
C TYR A 155 2.09 4.67 6.43
N SER A 156 2.53 4.29 5.24
CA SER A 156 2.55 2.88 4.81
C SER A 156 3.47 2.04 5.68
N LEU A 157 4.67 2.51 5.99
CA LEU A 157 5.64 1.84 6.86
C LEU A 157 5.09 1.69 8.29
N THR A 158 4.57 2.77 8.87
CA THR A 158 3.98 2.76 10.22
C THR A 158 2.80 1.78 10.30
N THR A 159 2.00 1.70 9.23
CA THR A 159 0.85 0.79 9.17
C THR A 159 1.31 -0.66 9.00
N ILE A 160 2.30 -0.92 8.16
CA ILE A 160 2.92 -2.24 8.01
C ILE A 160 3.47 -2.74 9.35
N ASP A 161 4.14 -1.88 10.14
CA ASP A 161 4.67 -2.26 11.44
C ASP A 161 3.56 -2.69 12.43
N LYS A 162 2.45 -1.95 12.46
CA LYS A 162 1.26 -2.32 13.26
C LYS A 162 0.66 -3.65 12.78
N LEU A 163 0.51 -3.81 11.47
CA LEU A 163 0.00 -5.03 10.87
C LEU A 163 0.90 -6.24 11.15
N HIS A 164 2.23 -6.07 11.13
CA HIS A 164 3.16 -7.13 11.55
C HIS A 164 3.00 -7.50 13.02
N HIS A 165 2.76 -6.52 13.89
CA HIS A 165 2.45 -6.80 15.29
C HIS A 165 1.15 -7.61 15.45
N ASP A 166 0.07 -7.18 14.80
CA ASP A 166 -1.23 -7.85 14.84
C ASP A 166 -1.16 -9.27 14.26
N LYS A 167 -0.37 -9.44 13.19
CA LYS A 167 -0.06 -10.76 12.61
C LYS A 167 0.59 -11.68 13.65
N GLN A 168 1.61 -11.21 14.36
CA GLN A 168 2.29 -11.99 15.40
C GLN A 168 1.33 -12.36 16.55
N LEU A 169 0.37 -11.50 16.90
CA LEU A 169 -0.65 -11.82 17.89
C LEU A 169 -1.56 -12.97 17.42
N CYS A 170 -2.00 -12.94 16.16
CA CYS A 170 -2.77 -14.03 15.55
C CYS A 170 -1.99 -15.35 15.57
N GLU A 171 -0.72 -15.32 15.17
CA GLU A 171 0.15 -16.50 15.15
C GLU A 171 0.36 -17.09 16.54
N ARG A 172 0.57 -16.23 17.55
CA ARG A 172 0.68 -16.68 18.95
C ARG A 172 -0.62 -17.29 19.45
N ALA A 173 -1.77 -16.68 19.15
CA ALA A 173 -3.07 -17.22 19.53
C ALA A 173 -3.32 -18.60 18.91
N ILE A 174 -3.02 -18.78 17.62
CA ILE A 174 -3.10 -20.07 16.93
C ILE A 174 -2.16 -21.11 17.57
N ASN A 175 -0.90 -20.73 17.84
CA ASN A 175 0.07 -21.63 18.47
C ASN A 175 -0.34 -22.04 19.89
N ASP A 176 -0.89 -21.12 20.68
CA ASP A 176 -1.41 -21.40 22.02
C ASP A 176 -2.61 -22.35 21.96
N LEU A 177 -3.50 -22.18 20.99
CA LEU A 177 -4.63 -23.10 20.76
C LEU A 177 -4.15 -24.50 20.44
N ILE A 178 -3.15 -24.62 19.54
CA ILE A 178 -2.53 -25.91 19.19
C ILE A 178 -1.90 -26.57 20.43
N ARG A 179 -1.20 -25.79 21.28
CA ARG A 179 -0.52 -26.31 22.48
C ARG A 179 -1.45 -26.70 23.63
N ARG A 180 -2.59 -26.02 23.78
CA ARG A 180 -3.58 -26.26 24.85
C ARG A 180 -4.59 -27.36 24.51
N GLY A 181 -4.59 -27.86 23.28
CA GLY A 181 -5.45 -28.95 22.83
C GLY A 181 -5.19 -30.25 23.60
N PRO A 182 -6.19 -30.87 24.26
CA PRO A 182 -6.00 -32.07 25.08
C PRO A 182 -5.80 -33.37 24.27
N GLY A 183 -5.31 -33.29 23.03
CA GLY A 183 -5.19 -34.45 22.14
C GLY A 183 -4.30 -34.15 20.93
N PHE A 184 -3.84 -35.21 20.27
CA PHE A 184 -2.98 -35.15 19.10
C PHE A 184 -3.70 -34.48 17.91
N TRP A 185 -3.37 -33.23 17.60
CA TRP A 185 -3.85 -32.48 16.42
C TRP A 185 -3.09 -32.84 15.12
N GLY A 186 -2.26 -33.90 15.18
CA GLY A 186 -1.58 -34.58 14.08
C GLY A 186 -1.31 -33.74 12.84
N GLU A 187 -1.99 -34.08 11.75
CA GLU A 187 -1.79 -33.41 10.46
C GLU A 187 -2.45 -32.01 10.38
N ALA A 188 -3.45 -31.74 11.22
CA ALA A 188 -4.15 -30.45 11.22
C ALA A 188 -3.25 -29.36 11.82
N SER A 189 -2.58 -29.62 12.95
CA SER A 189 -1.59 -28.69 13.52
C SER A 189 -0.39 -28.50 12.60
N ARG A 190 0.02 -29.52 11.85
CA ARG A 190 1.10 -29.39 10.84
C ARG A 190 0.69 -28.46 9.70
N LEU A 191 -0.52 -28.61 9.16
CA LEU A 191 -1.02 -27.76 8.07
C LEU A 191 -1.27 -26.33 8.55
N ILE A 192 -1.90 -26.15 9.72
CA ILE A 192 -2.09 -24.83 10.35
C ILE A 192 -0.73 -24.19 10.63
N GLY A 193 0.22 -24.96 11.19
CA GLY A 193 1.59 -24.52 11.41
C GLY A 193 2.30 -24.11 10.12
N SER A 194 2.08 -24.80 9.00
CA SER A 194 2.64 -24.38 7.70
C SER A 194 2.00 -23.09 7.17
N LEU A 195 0.70 -22.89 7.36
CA LEU A 195 0.01 -21.65 6.98
C LEU A 195 0.54 -20.47 7.80
N VAL A 196 0.78 -20.70 9.09
CA VAL A 196 1.42 -19.73 9.99
C VAL A 196 2.90 -19.51 9.64
N ALA A 197 3.66 -20.53 9.25
CA ALA A 197 5.11 -20.42 9.02
C ALA A 197 5.50 -19.87 7.64
N GLU A 198 4.72 -20.11 6.57
CA GLU A 198 4.93 -19.47 5.26
C GLU A 198 4.90 -17.94 5.37
N SER A 199 4.10 -17.46 6.31
CA SER A 199 3.90 -16.06 6.65
C SER A 199 5.16 -15.40 7.27
N VAL A 200 6.05 -16.18 7.91
CA VAL A 200 7.26 -15.71 8.62
C VAL A 200 8.43 -15.48 7.66
N LYS A 201 8.53 -16.25 6.56
CA LYS A 201 9.58 -16.07 5.55
C LYS A 201 9.51 -14.69 4.88
N GLN A 202 8.30 -14.16 4.65
CA GLN A 202 8.13 -12.81 4.10
C GLN A 202 8.57 -11.70 5.06
N VAL A 203 8.37 -11.85 6.37
CA VAL A 203 8.73 -10.83 7.37
C VAL A 203 10.25 -10.72 7.52
N VAL A 204 10.96 -11.85 7.48
CA VAL A 204 12.43 -11.88 7.58
C VAL A 204 13.10 -11.23 6.37
N ASP A 205 12.54 -11.41 5.16
CA ASP A 205 13.05 -10.77 3.94
C ASP A 205 12.86 -9.24 3.95
N VAL A 206 11.79 -8.73 4.58
CA VAL A 206 11.52 -7.28 4.70
C VAL A 206 12.34 -6.63 5.82
N ALA A 207 12.44 -7.26 6.99
CA ALA A 207 13.29 -6.77 8.09
C ALA A 207 14.79 -6.82 7.73
N GLY A 208 15.22 -7.79 6.91
CA GLY A 208 16.58 -7.86 6.39
C GLY A 208 16.94 -6.68 5.46
N GLN A 209 15.95 -6.02 4.86
CA GLN A 209 16.16 -4.84 4.02
C GLN A 209 16.25 -3.53 4.82
N SER A 210 15.52 -3.41 5.93
CA SER A 210 15.58 -2.22 6.80
C SER A 210 16.88 -2.16 7.63
N ILE A 211 17.45 -3.31 8.01
CA ILE A 211 18.72 -3.37 8.75
C ILE A 211 19.92 -3.05 7.85
N ARG A 212 19.84 -3.30 6.53
CA ARG A 212 20.91 -2.97 5.56
C ARG A 212 20.96 -1.50 5.15
N ARG A 213 20.03 -0.65 5.60
CA ARG A 213 20.01 0.79 5.36
C ARG A 213 20.51 1.63 6.57
N LYS A 214 21.23 1.03 7.51
CA LYS A 214 21.95 1.75 8.57
C LYS A 214 23.45 1.76 8.33
#